data_AF-T0YUJ6-F1
#
_entry.id   AF-T0YUJ6-F1
#
_cell.length_a   1.000
_cell.length_b   1.000
_cell.length_c   1.000
_cell.angle_alpha   90.00
_cell.angle_beta   90.00
_cell.angle_gamma   90.00
#
_symmetry.space_group_name_H-M   'P 1'
#
loop_
_entity.id
_entity.type
_entity.pdbx_description
1 polymer ?
#
loop_
_entity_poly.entity_id
_entity_poly.type
_entity_poly.pdbx_seq_one_letter_code
_entity_poly.pdbx_strand_id
1 'polypeptide(L)'
;MLTDTKLKTLRPRAKLYRVTDERGLCIEVHPTGARYWRMRYRFGSTQKMLSLGVYPDVPLLLARERRDEARALVAKGIDPSAARKATKDADALTFEAIAHEWLARQDLAPATAKKHRWLL
;
A
#
# COMPACT_ATOMS: atom_id res chain seq x y z
N MET A 1 -16.46 -4.78 -17.68
CA MET A 1 -16.26 -3.49 -16.99
C MET A 1 -17.20 -3.41 -15.78
N LEU A 2 -16.68 -2.98 -14.63
CA LEU A 2 -17.40 -2.71 -13.39
C LEU A 2 -18.08 -1.35 -13.44
N THR A 3 -19.18 -1.23 -12.71
CA THR A 3 -19.95 0.00 -12.48
C THR A 3 -20.24 0.11 -10.99
N ASP A 4 -20.45 1.32 -10.48
CA ASP A 4 -20.73 1.53 -9.05
C ASP A 4 -21.97 0.77 -8.58
N THR A 5 -23.00 0.68 -9.42
CA THR A 5 -24.20 -0.13 -9.14
C THR A 5 -23.84 -1.59 -8.94
N LYS A 6 -23.00 -2.16 -9.81
CA LYS A 6 -22.55 -3.56 -9.70
C LYS A 6 -21.69 -3.79 -8.46
N LEU A 7 -20.92 -2.79 -8.02
CA LEU A 7 -20.10 -2.88 -6.80
C LEU A 7 -20.94 -2.91 -5.53
N LYS A 8 -22.03 -2.14 -5.49
CA LYS A 8 -22.98 -2.11 -4.36
C LYS A 8 -23.77 -3.43 -4.22
N THR A 9 -23.98 -4.15 -5.31
CA THR A 9 -24.68 -5.45 -5.29
C THR A 9 -23.77 -6.63 -4.94
N LEU A 10 -22.45 -6.44 -4.89
CA LEU A 10 -21.53 -7.50 -4.47
C LEU A 10 -21.81 -7.89 -3.01
N ARG A 11 -22.06 -9.18 -2.80
CA ARG A 11 -22.28 -9.78 -1.48
C ARG A 11 -21.13 -10.73 -1.13
N PRO A 12 -20.76 -10.86 0.15
CA PRO A 12 -19.81 -11.87 0.58
C PRO A 12 -20.34 -13.27 0.23
N ARG A 13 -19.42 -14.19 -0.09
CA ARG A 13 -19.72 -15.61 -0.34
C ARG A 13 -18.87 -16.46 0.60
N ALA A 14 -19.18 -17.76 0.71
CA ALA A 14 -18.41 -18.68 1.52
C ALA A 14 -16.90 -18.74 1.16
N LYS A 15 -16.56 -18.47 -0.11
CA LYS A 15 -15.18 -18.41 -0.60
C LYS A 15 -14.88 -17.05 -1.21
N LEU A 16 -13.64 -16.61 -1.06
CA LEU A 16 -13.11 -15.44 -1.77
C LEU A 16 -13.35 -15.59 -3.26
N TYR A 17 -13.94 -14.56 -3.86
CA TYR A 17 -14.13 -14.48 -5.30
C TYR A 17 -13.65 -13.14 -5.84
N ARG A 18 -13.36 -13.12 -7.13
CA ARG A 18 -12.84 -11.94 -7.83
C ARG A 18 -13.82 -11.54 -8.91
N VAL A 19 -14.06 -10.24 -9.03
CA VAL A 19 -14.80 -9.67 -10.15
C VAL A 19 -13.85 -8.78 -10.94
N THR A 20 -13.60 -9.14 -12.19
CA THR A 20 -12.68 -8.41 -13.06
C THR A 20 -13.33 -7.13 -13.58
N ASP A 21 -12.53 -6.07 -13.62
CA ASP A 21 -12.83 -4.86 -14.38
C ASP A 21 -12.10 -4.93 -15.73
N GLU A 22 -11.12 -4.07 -15.95
CA GLU A 22 -10.34 -3.95 -17.17
C GLU A 22 -8.85 -3.82 -16.85
N ARG A 23 -7.98 -4.09 -17.85
CA ARG A 23 -6.53 -3.85 -17.75
C ARG A 23 -5.87 -4.49 -16.51
N GLY A 24 -6.37 -5.65 -16.10
CA GLY A 24 -5.87 -6.41 -14.95
C GLY A 24 -6.42 -5.98 -13.59
N LEU A 25 -7.23 -4.92 -13.51
CA LEU A 25 -7.92 -4.50 -12.29
C LEU A 25 -9.05 -5.48 -11.95
N CYS A 26 -9.18 -5.83 -10.68
CA CYS A 26 -10.29 -6.60 -10.15
C CYS A 26 -10.59 -6.22 -8.70
N ILE A 27 -11.80 -6.53 -8.25
CA ILE A 27 -12.17 -6.45 -6.83
C ILE A 27 -12.26 -7.86 -6.26
N GLU A 28 -11.54 -8.09 -5.17
CA GLU A 28 -11.63 -9.30 -4.37
C GLU A 28 -12.67 -9.09 -3.28
N VAL A 29 -13.67 -9.95 -3.20
CA VAL A 29 -14.68 -9.94 -2.14
C VAL A 29 -14.36 -11.08 -1.19
N HIS A 30 -13.97 -10.76 0.03
CA HIS A 30 -13.71 -11.75 1.07
C HIS A 30 -15.03 -12.25 1.68
N PRO A 31 -15.05 -13.48 2.25
CA PRO A 31 -16.16 -13.98 3.05
C PRO A 31 -16.51 -13.07 4.24
N THR A 32 -15.52 -12.36 4.79
CA THR A 32 -15.70 -11.36 5.87
C THR A 32 -16.44 -10.10 5.41
N GLY A 33 -16.64 -9.92 4.11
CA GLY A 33 -17.25 -8.74 3.49
C GLY A 33 -16.30 -7.60 3.18
N ALA A 34 -15.02 -7.72 3.56
CA ALA A 34 -13.99 -6.82 3.09
C ALA A 34 -13.82 -6.93 1.56
N ARG A 35 -13.65 -5.78 0.89
CA ARG A 35 -13.55 -5.69 -0.56
C ARG A 35 -12.27 -4.99 -0.94
N TYR A 36 -11.38 -5.67 -1.64
CA TYR A 36 -10.04 -5.18 -1.95
C TYR A 36 -9.87 -4.96 -3.44
N TRP A 37 -9.38 -3.79 -3.82
CA TRP A 37 -8.91 -3.54 -5.18
C TRP A 37 -7.56 -4.20 -5.38
N ARG A 38 -7.48 -4.99 -6.45
CA ARG A 38 -6.25 -5.66 -6.87
C ARG A 38 -5.98 -5.43 -8.34
N MET A 39 -4.72 -5.41 -8.70
CA MET A 39 -4.30 -5.35 -10.09
C MET A 39 -3.28 -6.44 -10.40
N ARG A 40 -3.58 -7.26 -11.39
CA ARG A 40 -2.62 -8.21 -11.99
C ARG A 40 -1.70 -7.46 -12.94
N TYR A 41 -0.40 -7.66 -12.78
CA TYR A 41 0.61 -7.12 -13.68
C TYR A 41 1.74 -8.13 -13.92
N ARG A 42 2.49 -7.93 -15.00
CA ARG A 42 3.74 -8.65 -15.27
C ARG A 42 4.89 -7.67 -15.12
N PHE A 43 5.94 -8.13 -14.47
CA PHE A 43 7.20 -7.38 -14.35
C PHE A 43 8.34 -8.38 -14.51
N GLY A 44 9.15 -8.20 -15.56
CA GLY A 44 10.07 -9.24 -16.03
C GLY A 44 9.34 -10.53 -16.41
N SER A 45 9.83 -11.67 -15.92
CA SER A 45 9.24 -13.00 -16.15
C SER A 45 8.11 -13.37 -15.19
N THR A 46 7.82 -12.54 -14.18
CA THR A 46 6.94 -12.92 -13.07
C THR A 46 5.58 -12.21 -13.15
N GLN A 47 4.50 -12.95 -12.87
CA GLN A 47 3.18 -12.36 -12.61
C GLN A 47 3.07 -11.96 -11.14
N LYS A 48 2.68 -10.71 -10.90
CA LYS A 48 2.49 -10.15 -9.56
C LYS A 48 1.08 -9.57 -9.40
N MET A 49 0.69 -9.40 -8.14
CA MET A 49 -0.58 -8.83 -7.72
C MET A 49 -0.33 -7.62 -6.83
N LEU A 50 -0.78 -6.46 -7.28
CA LEU A 50 -0.70 -5.21 -6.53
C LEU A 50 -2.02 -4.95 -5.80
N SER A 51 -1.95 -4.54 -4.53
CA SER A 51 -3.12 -3.99 -3.83
C SER A 51 -3.26 -2.50 -4.18
N LEU A 52 -4.47 -2.07 -4.54
CA LEU A 52 -4.76 -0.68 -4.90
C LEU A 52 -5.67 0.03 -3.88
N GLY A 53 -6.12 -0.68 -2.84
CA GLY A 53 -6.93 -0.12 -1.75
C GLY A 53 -8.09 -1.01 -1.35
N VAL A 54 -8.95 -0.46 -0.49
CA VAL A 54 -10.15 -1.12 0.05
C VAL A 54 -11.38 -0.32 -0.38
N TYR A 55 -12.44 -0.99 -0.79
CA TYR A 55 -13.74 -0.37 -1.07
C TYR A 55 -14.59 -0.37 0.21
N PRO A 56 -15.31 0.73 0.55
CA PRO A 56 -15.62 1.89 -0.28
C PRO A 56 -14.63 3.06 -0.19
N ASP A 57 -13.66 3.04 0.72
CA ASP A 57 -12.71 4.14 0.94
C ASP A 57 -11.97 4.56 -0.34
N VAL A 58 -11.72 3.59 -1.21
CA VAL A 58 -11.24 3.79 -2.57
C VAL A 58 -12.39 3.51 -3.55
N PRO A 59 -13.02 4.54 -4.14
CA PRO A 59 -14.06 4.36 -5.13
C PRO A 59 -13.48 3.82 -6.45
N LEU A 60 -14.36 3.35 -7.35
CA LEU A 60 -13.96 2.75 -8.63
C LEU A 60 -13.08 3.68 -9.47
N LEU A 61 -13.41 4.98 -9.51
CA LEU A 61 -12.64 5.99 -10.25
C LEU A 61 -11.19 6.03 -9.75
N LEU A 62 -11.00 6.21 -8.44
CA LEU A 62 -9.68 6.26 -7.83
C LEU A 62 -8.91 4.94 -7.99
N ALA A 63 -9.61 3.80 -7.97
CA ALA A 63 -8.98 2.50 -8.24
C ALA A 63 -8.46 2.40 -9.69
N ARG A 64 -9.12 3.02 -10.66
CA ARG A 64 -8.68 3.09 -12.07
C ARG A 64 -7.52 4.05 -12.26
N GLU A 65 -7.52 5.19 -11.58
CA GLU A 65 -6.40 6.14 -11.57
C GLU A 65 -5.12 5.47 -11.03
N ARG A 66 -5.20 4.86 -9.84
CA ARG A 66 -4.07 4.12 -9.24
C ARG A 66 -3.59 2.95 -10.10
N ARG A 67 -4.50 2.30 -10.85
CA ARG A 67 -4.13 1.29 -11.84
C ARG A 67 -3.31 1.91 -12.96
N ASP A 68 -3.75 3.02 -13.53
CA ASP A 68 -3.04 3.65 -14.65
C ASP A 68 -1.68 4.19 -14.22
N GLU A 69 -1.55 4.74 -13.01
CA GLU A 69 -0.27 5.09 -12.38
C GLU A 69 0.64 3.86 -12.24
N ALA A 70 0.14 2.76 -11.68
CA ALA A 70 0.91 1.53 -11.53
C ALA A 70 1.35 0.96 -12.89
N ARG A 71 0.51 1.06 -13.93
CA ARG A 71 0.89 0.67 -15.30
C ARG A 71 1.97 1.57 -15.88
N ALA A 72 1.89 2.88 -15.63
CA ALA A 72 2.92 3.83 -16.07
C ALA A 72 4.27 3.51 -15.41
N LEU A 73 4.29 3.12 -14.13
CA LEU A 73 5.51 2.66 -13.45
C LEU A 73 6.07 1.38 -14.07
N VAL A 74 5.22 0.38 -14.34
CA VAL A 74 5.65 -0.86 -15.00
C VAL A 74 6.23 -0.57 -16.39
N ALA A 75 5.61 0.34 -17.16
CA ALA A 75 6.10 0.74 -18.48
C ALA A 75 7.47 1.45 -18.41
N LYS A 76 7.76 2.15 -17.31
CA LYS A 76 9.08 2.74 -17.02
C LYS A 76 10.10 1.74 -16.48
N GLY A 77 9.75 0.46 -16.35
CA GLY A 77 10.63 -0.56 -15.78
C GLY A 77 10.74 -0.48 -14.25
N ILE A 78 9.82 0.20 -13.57
CA ILE A 78 9.79 0.32 -12.10
C ILE A 78 8.74 -0.64 -11.54
N ASP A 79 9.09 -1.45 -10.53
CA ASP A 79 8.13 -2.30 -9.83
C ASP A 79 7.22 -1.45 -8.92
N PRO A 80 5.89 -1.37 -9.19
CA PRO A 80 4.97 -0.56 -8.39
C PRO A 80 4.88 -1.00 -6.93
N SER A 81 5.13 -2.28 -6.65
CA SER A 81 5.10 -2.80 -5.29
C SER A 81 6.24 -2.25 -4.43
N ALA A 82 7.41 -2.02 -5.02
CA ALA A 82 8.57 -1.42 -4.37
C ALA A 82 8.37 0.08 -4.15
N ALA A 83 7.83 0.79 -5.15
CA ALA A 83 7.52 2.21 -5.04
C ALA A 83 6.55 2.52 -3.88
N ARG A 84 5.53 1.67 -3.69
CA ARG A 84 4.57 1.79 -2.59
C ARG A 84 5.18 1.48 -1.22
N LYS A 85 6.13 0.54 -1.13
CA LYS A 85 6.84 0.25 0.12
C LYS A 85 7.73 1.43 0.52
N ALA A 86 8.49 1.98 -0.43
CA ALA A 86 9.38 3.11 -0.17
C ALA A 86 8.64 4.34 0.38
N THR A 87 7.42 4.62 -0.09
CA THR A 87 6.60 5.71 0.47
C THR A 87 6.16 5.41 1.90
N LYS A 88 5.76 4.17 2.19
CA LYS A 88 5.36 3.77 3.54
C LYS A 88 6.52 3.82 4.53
N ASP A 89 7.71 3.45 4.09
CA ASP A 89 8.91 3.43 4.94
C ASP A 89 9.45 4.85 5.18
N ALA A 90 9.26 5.78 4.23
CA ALA A 90 9.60 7.20 4.42
C ALA A 90 8.72 7.89 5.47
N ASP A 91 7.46 7.48 5.61
CA ASP A 91 6.54 7.99 6.63
C ASP A 91 6.66 7.26 7.99
N ALA A 92 7.49 6.21 8.07
CA ALA A 92 7.70 5.49 9.31
C ALA A 92 8.68 6.26 10.21
N LEU A 93 8.13 6.97 11.21
CA LEU A 93 8.90 7.43 12.37
C LEU A 93 9.49 6.22 13.09
N THR A 94 10.77 5.95 12.84
CA THR A 94 11.50 4.87 13.52
C THR A 94 11.81 5.29 14.95
N PHE A 95 11.86 4.30 15.87
CA PHE A 95 12.27 4.57 17.26
C PHE A 95 13.64 5.25 17.31
N GLU A 96 14.57 4.85 16.44
CA GLU A 96 15.88 5.46 16.27
C GLU A 96 15.78 6.95 15.91
N ALA A 97 14.94 7.33 14.93
CA ALA A 97 14.75 8.73 14.55
C ALA A 97 14.20 9.57 15.71
N ILE A 98 13.21 9.05 16.43
CA ILE A 98 12.62 9.73 17.60
C ILE A 98 13.65 9.82 18.75
N ALA A 99 14.42 8.77 18.98
CA ALA A 99 15.45 8.75 20.02
C ALA A 99 16.57 9.76 19.74
N HIS A 100 16.99 9.90 18.49
CA HIS A 100 17.96 10.92 18.09
C HIS A 100 17.40 12.34 18.24
N GLU A 101 16.15 12.59 17.85
CA GLU A 101 15.51 13.90 18.04
C GLU A 101 15.37 14.25 19.53
N TRP A 102 14.99 13.27 20.36
CA TRP A 102 14.85 13.44 21.80
C TRP A 102 16.19 13.75 22.47
N LEU A 103 17.26 13.03 22.13
CA LEU A 103 18.61 13.32 22.63
C LEU A 103 19.13 14.69 22.20
N ALA A 104 18.84 15.11 20.97
CA ALA A 104 19.29 16.40 20.44
C ALA A 104 18.58 17.61 21.08
N ARG A 105 17.33 17.43 21.56
CA ARG A 105 16.58 18.45 22.31
C ARG A 105 17.00 18.58 23.77
N GLN A 106 17.82 17.65 24.24
CA GLN A 106 18.15 17.53 25.64
C GLN A 106 19.48 18.27 25.88
N ASP A 107 19.43 19.37 26.63
CA ASP A 107 20.61 20.18 26.95
C ASP A 107 21.45 19.50 28.05
N LEU A 108 22.17 18.44 27.68
CA LEU A 108 22.99 17.64 28.60
C LEU A 108 24.46 18.02 28.53
N ALA A 109 25.09 18.10 29.70
CA ALA A 109 26.54 18.14 29.81
C ALA A 109 27.20 16.93 29.10
N PRO A 110 28.36 17.12 28.44
CA PRO A 110 28.96 16.12 27.55
C PRO A 110 29.26 14.76 28.22
N ALA A 111 29.47 14.75 29.54
CA ALA A 111 29.69 13.52 30.31
C ALA A 111 28.42 12.64 30.41
N THR A 112 27.23 13.24 30.43
CA THR A 112 25.95 12.53 30.58
C THR A 112 25.42 12.05 29.23
N ALA A 113 25.66 12.80 28.15
CA ALA A 113 25.32 12.41 26.78
C ALA A 113 25.97 11.08 26.35
N LYS A 114 27.21 10.81 26.82
CA LYS A 114 27.94 9.56 26.51
C LYS A 114 27.29 8.31 27.12
N LYS A 115 26.62 8.44 28.29
CA LYS A 115 25.89 7.34 28.93
C LYS A 115 24.56 7.03 28.22
N HIS A 116 23.87 8.05 27.73
CA HIS A 116 22.60 7.87 27.02
C HIS A 116 22.76 7.11 25.69
N ARG A 117 23.89 7.29 25.01
CA ARG A 117 24.20 6.59 23.74
C ARG A 117 24.41 5.07 23.90
N TRP A 118 24.69 4.58 25.12
CA TRP A 118 24.85 3.15 25.41
C TRP A 118 23.51 2.42 25.66
N LEU A 119 22.41 3.17 25.80
CA LEU A 119 21.08 2.64 26.16
C LEU A 119 20.12 2.51 24.97
N LEU A 120 20.54 2.93 23.77
CA LEU A 120 19.85 2.72 22.49
C LEU A 120 20.46 1.51 21.78
#